data_AF-A0A260PFS6-F1
#
_entry.id   AF-A0A260PFS6-F1
#
_cell.length_a   1.000
_cell.length_b   1.000
_cell.length_c   1.000
_cell.angle_alpha   90.00
_cell.angle_beta   90.00
_cell.angle_gamma   90.00
#
_symmetry.space_group_name_H-M   'P 1'
#
loop_
_entity.id
_entity.type
_entity.pdbx_description
1 polymer ?
#
loop_
_entity_poly.entity_id
_entity_poly.type
_entity_poly.pdbx_seq_one_letter_code
_entity_poly.pdbx_strand_id
1 'polypeptide(L)'
;MDEAVTIRDAATRLGVSRQRINQMLKARDLYGPPQPSGTRAPRNAPRVFVSSLESWEAGHAGRRGGSHTVSEATLRDDAYRMKLALDVARDQLTMERRQNEKLTGLLADAVAALQAEHEMARKAERITEEYAAIATNHLGPDIHEVP
;
A
#
# COMPACT_ATOMS: atom_id res chain seq x y z
N MET A 1 -18.02 -15.77 47.44
CA MET A 1 -18.67 -16.63 46.43
C MET A 1 -18.35 -16.03 45.07
N ASP A 2 -17.91 -16.83 44.11
CA ASP A 2 -17.56 -16.33 42.77
C ASP A 2 -18.84 -15.96 42.02
N GLU A 3 -18.84 -14.78 41.37
CA GLU A 3 -20.02 -14.26 40.69
C GLU A 3 -20.26 -15.07 39.40
N ALA A 4 -21.48 -15.58 39.23
CA ALA A 4 -21.83 -16.41 38.09
C ALA A 4 -22.84 -15.71 37.19
N VAL A 5 -22.52 -15.66 35.89
CA VAL A 5 -23.32 -15.03 34.85
C VAL A 5 -23.98 -16.06 33.93
N THR A 6 -25.01 -15.62 33.20
CA THR A 6 -25.68 -16.48 32.24
C THR A 6 -24.83 -16.65 30.97
N ILE A 7 -25.11 -17.70 30.19
CA ILE A 7 -24.48 -17.89 28.86
C ILE A 7 -24.70 -16.67 27.96
N ARG A 8 -25.86 -16.02 28.07
CA ARG A 8 -26.18 -14.84 27.24
C ARG A 8 -25.23 -13.70 27.57
N ASP A 9 -25.03 -13.42 28.85
CA ASP A 9 -24.22 -12.28 29.29
C ASP A 9 -22.73 -12.55 29.03
N ALA A 10 -22.28 -13.79 29.24
CA ALA A 10 -20.94 -14.24 28.86
C ALA A 10 -20.68 -14.10 27.34
N ALA A 11 -21.66 -14.47 26.51
CA ALA A 11 -21.59 -14.33 25.06
C ALA A 11 -21.49 -12.87 24.63
N THR A 12 -22.30 -11.99 25.25
CA THR A 12 -22.25 -10.54 25.01
C THR A 12 -20.91 -9.95 25.43
N ARG A 13 -20.37 -10.34 26.58
CA ARG A 13 -19.08 -9.85 27.10
C ARG A 13 -17.90 -10.24 26.21
N LEU A 14 -17.86 -11.49 25.77
CA LEU A 14 -16.80 -12.00 24.88
C LEU A 14 -17.00 -11.66 23.40
N GLY A 15 -18.17 -11.11 23.01
CA GLY A 15 -18.50 -10.83 21.60
C GLY A 15 -18.66 -12.09 20.73
N VAL A 16 -19.05 -13.23 21.32
CA VAL A 16 -19.17 -14.52 20.62
C VAL A 16 -20.60 -15.07 20.69
N SER A 17 -20.90 -16.11 19.90
CA SER A 17 -22.21 -16.74 19.93
C SER A 17 -22.43 -17.58 21.20
N ARG A 18 -23.70 -17.75 21.61
CA ARG A 18 -24.06 -18.62 22.75
C ARG A 18 -23.67 -20.10 22.53
N GLN A 19 -23.64 -20.55 21.28
CA GLN A 19 -23.18 -21.90 20.92
C GLN A 19 -21.68 -22.04 21.19
N ARG A 20 -20.89 -21.00 20.88
CA ARG A 20 -19.45 -20.97 21.16
C ARG A 20 -19.16 -21.06 22.65
N ILE A 21 -19.88 -20.32 23.49
CA ILE A 21 -19.75 -20.42 24.96
C ILE A 21 -20.03 -21.85 25.46
N ASN A 22 -21.05 -22.53 24.92
CA ASN A 22 -21.33 -23.92 25.27
C ASN A 22 -20.20 -24.88 24.83
N GLN A 23 -19.56 -24.62 23.69
CA GLN A 23 -18.40 -25.40 23.25
C GLN A 23 -17.21 -25.20 24.20
N MET A 24 -16.96 -23.97 24.64
CA MET A 24 -15.88 -23.65 25.58
C MET A 24 -16.09 -24.30 26.96
N LEU A 25 -17.33 -24.31 27.45
CA LEU A 25 -17.68 -25.06 28.67
C LEU A 25 -17.46 -26.57 28.51
N LYS A 26 -17.78 -27.15 27.35
CA LYS A 26 -17.52 -28.57 27.06
C LYS A 26 -16.02 -28.87 26.93
N ALA A 27 -15.26 -27.97 26.34
CA ALA A 27 -13.81 -28.06 26.18
C ALA A 27 -13.05 -27.82 27.49
N ARG A 28 -13.73 -27.39 28.56
CA ARG A 28 -13.16 -26.98 29.85
C ARG A 28 -12.28 -25.73 29.75
N ASP A 29 -12.48 -24.92 28.71
CA ASP A 29 -11.86 -23.59 28.57
C ASP A 29 -12.53 -22.54 29.47
N LEU A 30 -13.81 -22.77 29.81
CA LEU A 30 -14.56 -21.97 30.77
C LEU A 30 -15.13 -22.87 31.88
N TYR A 31 -15.28 -22.31 33.06
CA TYR A 31 -15.84 -22.97 34.24
C TYR A 31 -17.09 -22.25 34.74
N GLY A 32 -17.94 -22.99 35.44
CA GLY A 32 -19.21 -22.48 35.97
C GLY A 32 -19.73 -23.29 37.14
N PRO A 33 -20.80 -22.81 37.80
CA PRO A 33 -21.37 -23.46 38.96
C PRO A 33 -21.92 -24.86 38.61
N PRO A 34 -21.82 -25.83 39.54
CA PRO A 34 -22.32 -27.18 39.32
C PRO A 34 -23.82 -27.12 39.01
N GLN A 35 -24.20 -27.68 37.87
CA GLN A 35 -25.60 -27.76 37.48
C GLN A 35 -26.20 -29.05 38.05
N PRO A 36 -27.48 -29.01 38.51
CA PRO A 36 -28.15 -30.23 38.96
C PRO A 36 -28.22 -31.24 37.81
N SER A 37 -27.71 -32.44 38.04
CA SER A 37 -27.82 -33.54 37.08
C SER A 37 -29.27 -33.98 36.94
N GLY A 38 -29.74 -34.16 35.70
CA GLY A 38 -31.04 -34.79 35.41
C GLY A 38 -32.23 -33.85 35.20
N THR A 39 -32.20 -32.60 35.67
CA THR A 39 -33.27 -31.62 35.38
C THR A 39 -32.78 -30.58 34.39
N ARG A 40 -33.58 -30.29 33.34
CA ARG A 40 -33.26 -29.22 32.39
C ARG A 40 -33.13 -27.91 33.16
N ALA A 41 -31.91 -27.37 33.23
CA ALA A 41 -31.68 -26.14 34.00
C ALA A 41 -32.58 -25.01 33.48
N PRO A 42 -33.07 -24.13 34.38
CA PRO A 42 -34.01 -23.08 34.03
C PRO A 42 -33.44 -22.14 32.96
N ARG A 43 -34.33 -21.57 32.16
CA ARG A 43 -33.98 -20.59 31.13
C ARG A 43 -33.34 -19.38 31.83
N ASN A 44 -32.08 -19.08 31.49
CA ASN A 44 -31.24 -18.04 32.11
C ASN A 44 -30.61 -18.40 33.47
N ALA A 45 -30.45 -19.69 33.79
CA ALA A 45 -29.62 -20.06 34.93
C ALA A 45 -28.17 -19.53 34.77
N PRO A 46 -27.52 -19.10 35.87
CA PRO A 46 -26.10 -18.77 35.86
C PRO A 46 -25.28 -20.03 35.55
N ARG A 47 -24.33 -19.90 34.63
CA ARG A 47 -23.63 -21.04 34.00
C ARG A 47 -22.14 -20.82 33.79
N VAL A 48 -21.64 -19.60 33.92
CA VAL A 48 -20.22 -19.28 33.72
C VAL A 48 -19.77 -18.36 34.85
N PHE A 49 -18.63 -18.64 35.48
CA PHE A 49 -18.04 -17.71 36.46
C PHE A 49 -17.40 -16.51 35.78
N VAL A 50 -17.54 -15.34 36.38
CA VAL A 50 -16.91 -14.10 35.89
C VAL A 50 -15.39 -14.23 35.90
N SER A 51 -14.82 -14.80 36.98
CA SER A 51 -13.38 -15.07 37.10
C SER A 51 -12.83 -15.93 35.95
N SER A 52 -13.62 -16.92 35.49
CA SER A 52 -13.23 -17.79 34.37
C SER A 52 -13.24 -17.05 33.04
N LEU A 53 -14.17 -16.10 32.85
CA LEU A 53 -14.19 -15.25 31.66
C LEU A 53 -12.98 -14.32 31.64
N GLU A 54 -12.66 -13.70 32.78
CA GLU A 54 -11.54 -12.78 32.91
C GLU A 54 -10.20 -13.49 32.74
N SER A 55 -10.04 -14.68 33.32
CA SER A 55 -8.86 -15.52 33.11
C SER A 55 -8.72 -15.95 31.66
N TRP A 56 -9.83 -16.26 30.98
CA TRP A 56 -9.80 -16.61 29.56
C TRP A 56 -9.44 -15.40 28.70
N GLU A 57 -10.05 -14.23 28.95
CA GLU A 57 -9.74 -12.97 28.28
C GLU A 57 -8.28 -12.57 28.45
N ALA A 58 -7.73 -12.67 29.67
CA ALA A 58 -6.33 -12.39 29.96
C ALA A 58 -5.38 -13.34 29.19
N GLY A 59 -5.72 -14.63 29.10
CA GLY A 59 -4.94 -15.63 28.35
C GLY A 59 -5.06 -15.52 26.82
N HIS A 60 -6.13 -14.92 26.32
CA HIS A 60 -6.46 -14.83 24.88
C HIS A 60 -6.35 -13.43 24.29
N ALA A 61 -6.10 -12.40 25.10
CA ALA A 61 -5.80 -11.05 24.63
C ALA A 61 -4.61 -11.00 23.67
N GLY A 62 -3.67 -11.95 23.78
CA GLY A 62 -2.54 -12.13 22.85
C GLY A 62 -2.81 -13.03 21.63
N ARG A 63 -3.98 -13.70 21.53
CA ARG A 63 -4.33 -14.65 20.46
C ARG A 63 -5.54 -14.22 19.61
N ARG A 64 -5.84 -12.92 19.54
CA ARG A 64 -6.89 -12.38 18.65
C ARG A 64 -6.52 -12.45 17.15
N GLY A 65 -5.33 -12.95 16.80
CA GLY A 65 -5.01 -13.43 15.45
C GLY A 65 -5.38 -14.91 15.34
N GLY A 66 -6.62 -15.20 14.93
CA GLY A 66 -7.11 -16.57 14.82
C GLY A 66 -6.20 -17.43 13.93
N SER A 67 -5.68 -18.52 14.49
CA SER A 67 -5.09 -19.61 13.72
C SER A 67 -6.21 -20.30 12.93
N HIS A 68 -6.53 -19.79 11.75
CA HIS A 68 -6.80 -20.69 10.64
C HIS A 68 -5.47 -21.39 10.38
N THR A 69 -5.41 -22.70 10.60
CA THR A 69 -4.32 -23.50 10.04
C THR A 69 -4.47 -23.44 8.53
N VAL A 70 -3.90 -22.41 7.92
CA VAL A 70 -3.80 -22.26 6.47
C VAL A 70 -3.13 -23.54 5.98
N SER A 71 -3.83 -24.29 5.14
CA SER A 71 -3.30 -25.55 4.62
C SER A 71 -1.98 -25.25 3.90
N GLU A 72 -1.00 -26.14 4.00
CA GLU A 72 0.25 -26.00 3.25
C GLU A 72 -0.01 -25.87 1.74
N ALA A 73 -1.08 -26.50 1.24
CA ALA A 73 -1.54 -26.35 -0.14
C ALA A 73 -1.95 -24.91 -0.50
N THR A 74 -2.66 -24.21 0.40
CA THR A 74 -3.08 -22.81 0.17
C THR A 74 -1.89 -21.85 0.27
N LEU A 75 -0.92 -22.10 1.16
CA LEU A 75 0.31 -21.31 1.22
C LEU A 75 1.14 -21.45 -0.07
N ARG A 76 1.22 -22.67 -0.62
CA ARG A 76 1.91 -22.90 -1.90
C ARG A 76 1.21 -22.19 -3.05
N ASP A 77 -0.11 -22.30 -3.15
CA ASP A 77 -0.88 -21.60 -4.20
C ASP A 77 -0.71 -20.08 -4.12
N ASP A 78 -0.81 -19.51 -2.92
CA ASP A 78 -0.58 -18.08 -2.71
C ASP A 78 0.85 -17.66 -3.09
N ALA A 79 1.86 -18.46 -2.73
CA ALA A 79 3.24 -18.21 -3.12
C ALA A 79 3.44 -18.26 -4.64
N TYR A 80 2.80 -19.19 -5.34
CA TYR A 80 2.84 -19.26 -6.80
C TYR A 80 2.17 -18.04 -7.44
N ARG A 81 1.01 -17.60 -6.92
CA ARG A 81 0.34 -16.38 -7.40
C ARG A 81 1.19 -15.14 -7.19
N MET A 82 1.82 -15.00 -6.02
CA MET A 82 2.74 -13.90 -5.74
C MET A 82 3.95 -13.92 -6.67
N LYS A 83 4.52 -15.09 -6.95
CA LYS A 83 5.63 -15.22 -7.90
C LYS A 83 5.23 -14.77 -9.30
N LEU A 84 4.09 -15.25 -9.82
CA LEU A 84 3.59 -14.85 -11.14
C LEU A 84 3.35 -13.33 -11.22
N ALA A 85 2.73 -12.75 -10.19
CA ALA A 85 2.52 -11.30 -10.14
C ALA A 85 3.84 -10.52 -10.12
N LEU A 86 4.85 -11.02 -9.42
CA LEU A 86 6.18 -10.42 -9.35
C LEU A 86 6.93 -10.54 -10.69
N ASP A 87 6.82 -11.67 -11.38
CA ASP A 87 7.42 -11.86 -12.71
C ASP A 87 6.77 -10.89 -13.73
N VAL A 88 5.44 -10.75 -13.72
CA VAL A 88 4.72 -9.77 -14.56
C VAL A 88 5.15 -8.33 -14.25
N ALA A 89 5.27 -7.97 -12.96
CA ALA A 89 5.71 -6.63 -12.55
C ALA A 89 7.15 -6.34 -13.00
N ARG A 90 8.04 -7.34 -12.96
CA ARG A 90 9.43 -7.21 -13.46
C ARG A 90 9.48 -7.01 -14.97
N ASP A 91 8.66 -7.74 -15.71
CA ASP A 91 8.58 -7.59 -17.16
C ASP A 91 8.06 -6.20 -17.54
N GLN A 92 7.02 -5.73 -16.86
CA GLN A 92 6.49 -4.37 -17.05
C GLN A 92 7.55 -3.30 -16.75
N LEU A 93 8.27 -3.42 -15.62
CA LEU A 93 9.35 -2.49 -15.28
C LEU A 93 10.47 -2.48 -16.33
N THR A 94 10.79 -3.65 -16.89
CA THR A 94 11.80 -3.77 -17.96
C THR A 94 11.34 -3.07 -19.24
N MET A 95 10.06 -3.21 -19.59
CA MET A 95 9.46 -2.52 -20.74
C MET A 95 9.44 -1.00 -20.54
N GLU A 96 9.03 -0.52 -19.37
CA GLU A 96 9.03 0.92 -19.03
C GLU A 96 10.45 1.50 -19.06
N ARG A 97 11.45 0.78 -18.56
CA ARG A 97 12.86 1.22 -18.64
C ARG A 97 13.33 1.38 -20.08
N ARG A 98 13.00 0.44 -20.97
CA ARG A 98 13.32 0.54 -22.41
C ARG A 98 12.62 1.73 -23.08
N GLN A 99 11.36 1.99 -22.70
CA GLN A 99 10.63 3.15 -23.20
C GLN A 99 11.26 4.46 -22.72
N ASN A 100 11.63 4.55 -21.44
CA ASN A 100 12.31 5.71 -20.88
C ASN A 100 13.67 5.95 -21.53
N GLU A 101 14.45 4.90 -21.78
CA GLU A 101 15.74 4.99 -22.48
C GLU A 101 15.55 5.55 -23.89
N LYS A 102 14.56 5.04 -24.63
CA LYS A 102 14.21 5.56 -25.97
C LYS A 102 13.78 7.03 -25.93
N LEU A 103 12.91 7.41 -25.01
CA LEU A 103 12.45 8.80 -24.85
C LEU A 103 13.60 9.72 -24.47
N THR A 104 14.51 9.27 -23.61
CA THR A 104 15.70 10.03 -23.21
C THR A 104 16.63 10.25 -24.41
N GLY A 105 16.82 9.24 -25.25
CA GLY A 105 17.56 9.38 -26.51
C GLY A 105 16.94 10.41 -27.45
N LEU A 106 15.62 10.34 -27.66
CA LEU A 106 14.90 11.32 -28.50
C LEU A 106 14.99 12.75 -27.94
N LEU A 107 14.94 12.91 -26.62
CA LEU A 107 15.12 14.21 -25.97
C LEU A 107 16.54 14.73 -26.14
N ALA A 108 17.55 13.86 -26.04
CA ALA A 108 18.94 14.24 -26.29
C ALA A 108 19.14 14.71 -27.74
N ASP A 109 18.58 13.99 -28.71
CA ASP A 109 18.61 14.38 -30.13
C ASP A 109 17.90 15.73 -30.37
N ALA A 110 16.74 15.94 -29.76
CA ALA A 110 16.01 17.20 -29.85
C ALA A 110 16.78 18.37 -29.23
N VAL A 111 17.45 18.16 -28.09
CA VAL A 111 18.30 19.18 -27.47
C VAL A 111 19.50 19.50 -28.36
N ALA A 112 20.14 18.50 -28.96
CA ALA A 112 21.25 18.72 -29.89
C ALA A 112 20.81 19.53 -31.12
N ALA A 113 19.62 19.25 -31.66
CA ALA A 113 19.06 20.01 -32.78
C ALA A 113 18.80 21.49 -32.41
N LEU A 114 18.22 21.75 -31.23
CA LEU A 114 17.98 23.11 -30.74
C LEU A 114 19.29 23.88 -30.48
N GLN A 115 20.31 23.20 -29.97
CA GLN A 115 21.63 23.80 -29.79
C GLN A 115 22.25 24.19 -31.12
N ALA A 116 22.17 23.31 -32.14
CA ALA A 116 22.65 23.62 -33.49
C ALA A 116 21.90 24.81 -34.11
N GLU A 117 20.58 24.92 -33.90
CA GLU A 117 19.78 26.06 -34.36
C GLU A 117 20.23 27.37 -33.68
N HIS A 118 20.43 27.35 -32.37
CA HIS A 118 20.95 28.51 -31.64
C HIS A 118 22.35 28.94 -32.09
N GLU A 119 23.23 27.99 -32.40
CA GLU A 119 24.54 28.31 -32.97
C GLU A 119 24.43 28.96 -34.34
N MET A 120 23.52 28.48 -35.20
CA MET A 120 23.26 29.12 -36.50
C MET A 120 22.69 30.52 -36.34
N ALA A 121 21.75 30.72 -35.40
CA ALA A 121 21.17 32.03 -35.11
C ALA A 121 22.25 33.02 -34.64
N ARG A 122 23.12 32.62 -33.70
CA ARG A 122 24.24 33.47 -33.24
C ARG A 122 25.23 33.81 -34.36
N LYS A 123 25.51 32.87 -35.26
CA LYS A 123 26.36 33.13 -36.43
C LYS A 123 25.69 34.14 -37.36
N ALA A 124 24.38 34.01 -37.60
CA ALA A 124 23.63 34.96 -38.41
C ALA A 124 23.63 36.37 -37.78
N GLU A 125 23.37 36.48 -36.48
CA GLU A 125 23.45 37.74 -35.74
C GLU A 125 24.83 38.40 -35.89
N ARG A 126 25.91 37.64 -35.66
CA ARG A 126 27.27 38.14 -35.85
C ARG A 126 27.53 38.65 -37.28
N ILE A 127 27.08 37.90 -38.28
CA ILE A 127 27.22 38.32 -39.68
C ILE A 127 26.44 39.62 -39.91
N THR A 128 25.22 39.75 -39.39
CA THR A 128 24.44 40.99 -39.51
C THR A 128 25.09 42.18 -38.81
N GLU A 129 25.71 41.98 -37.64
CA GLU A 129 26.48 43.01 -36.94
C GLU A 129 27.71 43.42 -37.75
N GLU A 130 28.46 42.46 -38.29
CA GLU A 130 29.63 42.72 -39.14
C GLU A 130 29.22 43.48 -40.42
N TYR A 131 28.12 43.09 -41.08
CA TYR A 131 27.56 43.83 -42.22
C TYR A 131 27.14 45.25 -41.84
N ALA A 132 26.44 45.44 -40.71
CA ALA A 132 26.02 46.76 -40.25
C ALA A 132 27.23 47.66 -39.93
N ALA A 133 28.29 47.10 -39.35
CA ALA A 133 29.53 47.81 -39.09
C ALA A 133 30.25 48.22 -40.39
N ILE A 134 30.34 47.32 -41.36
CA ILE A 134 30.93 47.60 -42.69
C ILE A 134 30.12 48.68 -43.41
N ALA A 135 28.78 48.57 -43.41
CA ALA A 135 27.91 49.57 -44.00
C ALA A 135 28.08 50.94 -43.32
N THR A 136 28.16 50.99 -42.00
CA THR A 136 28.37 52.26 -41.28
C THR A 136 29.75 52.88 -41.58
N ASN A 137 30.79 52.06 -41.70
CA ASN A 137 32.16 52.54 -41.98
C ASN A 137 32.40 52.92 -43.45
N HIS A 138 31.69 52.31 -44.40
CA HIS A 138 31.89 52.55 -45.85
C HIS A 138 30.77 53.31 -46.54
N LEU A 139 29.57 53.36 -45.95
CA LEU A 139 28.40 54.13 -46.41
C LEU A 139 27.96 55.16 -45.35
N GLY A 140 28.81 55.46 -44.36
CA GLY A 140 28.63 56.60 -43.47
C GLY A 140 28.38 57.88 -44.27
N PRO A 141 27.54 58.80 -43.77
CA PRO A 141 26.92 59.83 -44.59
C PRO A 141 27.99 60.59 -45.37
N ASP A 142 27.81 60.66 -46.69
CA ASP A 142 28.49 61.67 -47.50
C ASP A 142 28.12 63.01 -46.86
N ILE A 143 29.02 63.55 -46.04
CA ILE A 143 29.02 64.96 -45.65
C ILE A 143 29.50 65.73 -46.88
N HIS A 144 28.76 65.61 -47.98
CA HIS A 144 28.81 66.53 -49.09
C HIS A 144 27.71 67.55 -48.85
N GLU A 145 27.98 68.50 -47.95
CA GLU A 145 27.56 69.87 -48.20
C GLU A 145 28.81 70.65 -48.68
N VAL A 146 28.72 70.95 -49.97
CA VAL A 146 29.60 71.69 -50.89
C VAL A 146 29.35 73.21 -50.66
N PRO A 147 30.25 74.11 -51.09
CA PRO A 147 31.02 75.11 -50.31
C PRO A 147 30.27 76.17 -49.49
#